data_AF-A0A9E2IXE5-F1
#
_entry.id   AF-A0A9E2IXE5-F1
#
_cell.length_a   1.000
_cell.length_b   1.000
_cell.length_c   1.000
_cell.angle_alpha   90.00
_cell.angle_beta   90.00
_cell.angle_gamma   90.00
#
_symmetry.space_group_name_H-M   'P 1'
#
loop_
_entity.id
_entity.type
_entity.pdbx_description
1 polymer ?
#
loop_
_entity_poly.entity_id
_entity_poly.type
_entity_poly.pdbx_seq_one_letter_code
_entity_poly.pdbx_strand_id
1 'polypeptide(L)'
;MSLFSGSAAACKYTALLATPLGCLGILYLANRNGNSAQETLRRLALYVAAAFIAGSPFYLKNWIVTGNPFYPFFYGIFGGRGWDGDQARLYDLFIQNLGMGRSLLDYLLLPWNLSLRAKMDSIEFDGILGPIFLLTLPFLAALRRWETPLRMILAYALLTFFFWASSAQQIRYLIPLFPLLALVTGAILTRYRIRNKIFGLLLCIVAGSLAFNGYHIARGFIKIDPLRVAVGLESRDHFLSRTLPPYTMYRFVNRALPPDARIFLIYMKNYTFLCNRDCYADAMFEAHTLQKILREEASPDRVRNRLKTAGFTHLLYDEFYLLGEPSPLSAEEKQLFLAFQNSYMRNVRQQGFYRLYRLI
;
A
#
# COMPACT_ATOMS: atom_id res chain seq x y z
N MET A 1 9.17 -2.49 -25.04
CA MET A 1 7.89 -2.05 -24.41
C MET A 1 7.16 -3.22 -23.75
N SER A 2 6.92 -4.35 -24.44
CA SER A 2 6.23 -5.51 -23.88
C SER A 2 6.85 -6.05 -22.59
N LEU A 3 8.17 -6.22 -22.56
CA LEU A 3 8.89 -6.66 -21.36
C LEU A 3 8.65 -5.72 -20.17
N PHE A 4 8.76 -4.41 -20.37
CA PHE A 4 8.50 -3.42 -19.30
C PHE A 4 7.05 -3.44 -18.83
N SER A 5 6.07 -3.56 -19.73
CA SER A 5 4.66 -3.68 -19.36
C SER A 5 4.39 -4.94 -18.54
N GLY A 6 4.95 -6.08 -18.96
CA GLY A 6 4.84 -7.35 -18.24
C GLY A 6 5.51 -7.31 -16.86
N SER A 7 6.74 -6.81 -16.78
CA SER A 7 7.45 -6.64 -15.50
C SER A 7 6.72 -5.67 -14.57
N ALA A 8 6.19 -4.56 -15.10
CA ALA A 8 5.41 -3.63 -14.29
C ALA A 8 4.14 -4.30 -13.73
N ALA A 9 3.43 -5.08 -14.56
CA ALA A 9 2.28 -5.86 -14.13
C ALA A 9 2.63 -6.92 -13.08
N ALA A 10 3.84 -7.49 -13.10
CA ALA A 10 4.32 -8.39 -12.05
C ALA A 10 4.63 -7.66 -10.73
N CYS A 11 5.04 -6.40 -10.78
CA CYS A 11 5.30 -5.62 -9.57
C CYS A 11 4.01 -5.16 -8.88
N LYS A 12 2.96 -4.82 -9.64
CA LYS A 12 1.71 -4.31 -9.08
C LYS A 12 0.53 -4.46 -10.03
N TYR A 13 -0.62 -4.87 -9.49
CA TYR A 13 -1.86 -4.99 -10.28
C TYR A 13 -2.30 -3.67 -10.93
N THR A 14 -2.01 -2.51 -10.31
CA THR A 14 -2.35 -1.22 -10.92
C THR A 14 -1.62 -0.97 -12.24
N ALA A 15 -0.48 -1.63 -12.44
CA ALA A 15 0.30 -1.53 -13.67
C ALA A 15 -0.19 -2.50 -14.77
N LEU A 16 -1.20 -3.33 -14.51
CA LEU A 16 -1.87 -4.10 -15.57
C LEU A 16 -2.42 -3.20 -16.67
N LEU A 17 -2.78 -1.96 -16.34
CA LEU A 17 -3.19 -0.92 -17.29
C LEU A 17 -2.10 -0.59 -18.33
N ALA A 18 -0.82 -0.81 -18.03
CA ALA A 18 0.27 -0.53 -18.98
C ALA A 18 0.16 -1.35 -20.27
N THR A 19 -0.40 -2.57 -20.19
CA THR A 19 -0.58 -3.46 -21.34
C THR A 19 -1.62 -2.93 -22.34
N PRO A 20 -2.88 -2.66 -21.97
CA PRO A 20 -3.84 -2.07 -22.90
C PRO A 20 -3.40 -0.69 -23.40
N LEU A 21 -2.70 0.12 -22.59
CA LEU A 21 -2.11 1.38 -23.05
C LEU A 21 -1.04 1.19 -24.12
N GLY A 22 -0.19 0.16 -23.99
CA GLY A 22 0.77 -0.21 -25.03
C GLY A 22 0.10 -0.67 -26.32
N CYS A 23 -1.00 -1.43 -26.22
CA CYS A 23 -1.82 -1.81 -27.38
C CYS A 23 -2.39 -0.58 -28.10
N LEU A 24 -2.92 0.40 -27.36
CA LEU A 24 -3.40 1.67 -27.94
C LEU A 24 -2.26 2.44 -28.64
N GLY A 25 -1.05 2.43 -28.07
CA GLY A 25 0.14 2.99 -28.71
C GLY A 25 0.49 2.31 -30.03
N ILE A 26 0.42 0.98 -30.09
CA ILE A 26 0.64 0.21 -31.33
C ILE A 26 -0.42 0.53 -32.38
N LEU A 27 -1.69 0.57 -31.99
CA LEU A 27 -2.80 0.93 -32.89
C LEU A 27 -2.64 2.35 -33.45
N TYR A 28 -2.29 3.31 -32.60
CA TYR A 28 -2.04 4.69 -33.00
C TYR A 28 -0.91 4.78 -34.04
N LEU A 29 0.22 4.10 -33.79
CA LEU A 29 1.35 4.08 -34.71
C LEU A 29 1.02 3.35 -36.01
N ALA A 30 0.25 2.26 -35.94
CA ALA A 30 -0.19 1.52 -37.11
C ALA A 30 -1.07 2.36 -38.03
N ASN A 31 -2.06 3.07 -37.46
CA ASN A 31 -2.91 3.98 -38.20
C ASN A 31 -2.11 5.12 -38.84
N ARG A 32 -1.16 5.70 -38.10
CA ARG A 32 -0.32 6.80 -38.59
C ARG A 32 0.61 6.38 -39.74
N ASN A 33 1.12 5.17 -39.69
CA ASN A 33 2.08 4.66 -40.69
C ASN A 33 1.39 3.96 -41.87
N GLY A 34 0.05 3.84 -41.87
CA GLY A 34 -0.68 3.12 -42.90
C GLY A 34 -0.39 1.61 -42.92
N ASN A 35 -0.09 1.02 -41.76
CA ASN A 35 0.22 -0.41 -41.67
C ASN A 35 -1.01 -1.25 -42.02
N SER A 36 -0.80 -2.43 -42.63
CA SER A 36 -1.88 -3.39 -42.88
C SER A 36 -2.48 -3.93 -41.58
N ALA A 37 -3.75 -4.37 -41.65
CA ALA A 37 -4.43 -4.98 -40.51
C ALA A 37 -3.69 -6.24 -39.99
N GLN A 38 -3.15 -7.05 -40.91
CA GLN A 38 -2.41 -8.26 -40.57
C GLN A 38 -1.13 -7.96 -39.80
N GLU A 39 -0.35 -6.97 -40.24
CA GLU A 39 0.87 -6.56 -39.54
C GLU A 39 0.56 -5.95 -38.17
N THR A 40 -0.53 -5.18 -38.08
CA THR A 40 -0.98 -4.60 -36.80
C THR A 40 -1.38 -5.69 -35.80
N LEU A 41 -2.16 -6.68 -36.25
CA LEU A 41 -2.58 -7.80 -35.42
C LEU A 41 -1.37 -8.63 -34.95
N ARG A 42 -0.39 -8.87 -35.83
CA ARG A 42 0.86 -9.54 -35.48
C ARG A 42 1.62 -8.79 -34.39
N ARG A 43 1.76 -7.46 -34.51
CA ARG A 43 2.44 -6.63 -33.50
C ARG A 43 1.72 -6.65 -32.15
N LEU A 44 0.39 -6.57 -32.16
CA LEU A 44 -0.42 -6.67 -30.94
C LEU A 44 -0.25 -8.03 -30.27
N ALA A 45 -0.35 -9.12 -31.03
CA ALA A 45 -0.18 -10.47 -30.53
C ALA A 45 1.21 -10.67 -29.91
N LEU A 46 2.28 -10.25 -30.61
CA LEU A 46 3.65 -10.33 -30.10
C LEU A 46 3.83 -9.48 -28.84
N TYR A 47 3.26 -8.28 -28.80
CA TYR A 47 3.35 -7.41 -27.64
C TYR A 47 2.65 -8.01 -26.41
N VAL A 48 1.41 -8.48 -26.56
CA VAL A 48 0.63 -9.09 -25.48
C VAL A 48 1.28 -10.40 -25.02
N ALA A 49 1.73 -11.26 -25.94
CA ALA A 49 2.41 -12.50 -25.60
C ALA A 49 3.69 -12.24 -24.81
N ALA A 50 4.54 -11.32 -25.26
CA ALA A 50 5.76 -10.98 -24.56
C ALA A 50 5.51 -10.32 -23.19
N ALA A 51 4.47 -9.47 -23.07
CA ALA A 51 4.07 -8.89 -21.79
C ALA A 51 3.54 -9.95 -20.83
N PHE A 52 2.74 -10.90 -21.33
CA PHE A 52 2.24 -12.02 -20.55
C PHE A 52 3.37 -12.92 -20.06
N ILE A 53 4.31 -13.31 -20.93
CA ILE A 53 5.47 -14.14 -20.55
C ILE A 53 6.32 -13.43 -19.49
N ALA A 54 6.56 -12.13 -19.64
CA ALA A 54 7.33 -11.37 -18.66
C ALA A 54 6.59 -11.20 -17.31
N GLY A 55 5.25 -11.13 -17.32
CA GLY A 55 4.44 -10.96 -16.13
C GLY A 55 4.09 -12.26 -15.39
N SER A 56 3.95 -13.36 -16.13
CA SER A 56 3.38 -14.63 -15.64
C SER A 56 4.10 -15.26 -14.43
N PRO A 57 5.42 -15.10 -14.20
CA PRO A 57 6.07 -15.73 -13.05
C PRO A 57 5.46 -15.31 -11.71
N PHE A 58 5.00 -14.06 -11.58
CA PHE A 58 4.36 -13.57 -10.36
C PHE A 58 2.98 -14.18 -10.14
N TYR A 59 2.15 -14.21 -11.19
CA TYR A 59 0.79 -14.78 -11.13
C TYR A 59 0.82 -16.29 -10.93
N LEU A 60 1.80 -16.98 -11.55
CA LEU A 60 2.02 -18.41 -11.35
C LEU A 60 2.47 -18.70 -9.93
N LYS A 61 3.40 -17.91 -9.37
CA LYS A 61 3.78 -18.01 -7.96
C LYS A 61 2.55 -17.85 -7.05
N ASN A 62 1.70 -16.84 -7.30
CA ASN A 62 0.51 -16.61 -6.50
C ASN A 62 -0.46 -17.80 -6.59
N TRP A 63 -0.67 -18.35 -7.79
CA TRP A 63 -1.46 -19.57 -7.98
C TRP A 63 -0.89 -20.76 -7.19
N ILE A 64 0.42 -21.02 -7.30
CA ILE A 64 1.06 -22.15 -6.63
C ILE A 64 0.97 -22.01 -5.10
N VAL A 65 1.28 -20.83 -4.56
CA VAL A 65 1.35 -20.59 -3.11
C VAL A 65 -0.05 -20.45 -2.50
N THR A 66 -0.92 -19.67 -3.12
CA THR A 66 -2.21 -19.28 -2.52
C THR A 66 -3.42 -19.95 -3.18
N GLY A 67 -3.27 -20.59 -4.33
CA GLY A 67 -4.40 -21.10 -5.12
C GLY A 67 -5.10 -20.02 -5.95
N ASN A 68 -4.69 -18.75 -5.85
CA ASN A 68 -5.30 -17.62 -6.55
C ASN A 68 -4.22 -16.78 -7.27
N PRO A 69 -4.27 -16.62 -8.61
CA PRO A 69 -3.27 -15.85 -9.36
C PRO A 69 -3.30 -14.35 -9.05
N PHE A 70 -4.44 -13.84 -8.60
CA PHE A 70 -4.70 -12.43 -8.28
C PHE A 70 -4.87 -12.20 -6.77
N TYR A 71 -4.36 -13.10 -5.93
CA TYR A 71 -4.53 -13.03 -4.48
C TYR A 71 -4.26 -11.62 -3.92
N PRO A 72 -5.11 -11.06 -3.03
CA PRO A 72 -6.35 -11.63 -2.49
C PRO A 72 -7.64 -11.27 -3.29
N PHE A 73 -7.53 -10.73 -4.51
CA PHE A 73 -8.68 -10.33 -5.33
C PHE A 73 -9.39 -11.51 -5.98
N PHE A 74 -10.62 -11.28 -6.47
CA PHE A 74 -11.44 -12.30 -7.16
C PHE A 74 -11.63 -13.59 -6.34
N TYR A 75 -11.77 -13.43 -5.01
CA TYR A 75 -11.92 -14.54 -4.08
C TYR A 75 -13.09 -15.48 -4.45
N GLY A 76 -14.23 -14.93 -4.90
CA GLY A 76 -15.38 -15.75 -5.31
C GLY A 76 -15.14 -16.65 -6.52
N ILE A 77 -14.07 -16.42 -7.29
CA ILE A 77 -13.70 -17.23 -8.47
C ILE A 77 -12.59 -18.21 -8.12
N PHE A 78 -11.51 -17.73 -7.50
CA PHE A 78 -10.29 -18.53 -7.29
C PHE A 78 -10.10 -19.01 -5.84
N GLY A 79 -10.85 -18.47 -4.89
CA GLY A 79 -10.60 -18.66 -3.46
C GLY A 79 -9.26 -18.07 -3.01
N GLY A 80 -8.61 -18.75 -2.07
CA GLY A 80 -7.29 -18.39 -1.57
C GLY A 80 -6.95 -19.13 -0.27
N ARG A 81 -5.79 -19.79 -0.21
CA ARG A 81 -5.29 -20.43 1.02
C ARG A 81 -4.95 -19.37 2.06
N GLY A 82 -5.45 -19.53 3.28
CA GLY A 82 -5.24 -18.56 4.35
C GLY A 82 -6.07 -17.28 4.20
N TRP A 83 -7.10 -17.30 3.35
CA TRP A 83 -8.03 -16.19 3.13
C TRP A 83 -9.46 -16.72 3.10
N ASP A 84 -10.36 -16.14 3.88
CA ASP A 84 -11.78 -16.52 3.87
C ASP A 84 -12.69 -15.41 3.31
N GLY A 85 -13.98 -15.74 3.17
CA GLY A 85 -14.98 -14.83 2.62
C GLY A 85 -15.19 -13.58 3.46
N ASP A 86 -15.01 -13.66 4.78
CA ASP A 86 -15.10 -12.50 5.66
C ASP A 86 -13.90 -11.57 5.46
N GLN A 87 -12.68 -12.11 5.37
CA GLN A 87 -11.50 -11.31 5.03
C GLN A 87 -11.60 -10.67 3.65
N ALA A 88 -12.12 -11.39 2.65
CA ALA A 88 -12.36 -10.83 1.32
C ALA A 88 -13.34 -9.65 1.36
N ARG A 89 -14.46 -9.80 2.07
CA ARG A 89 -15.46 -8.72 2.25
C ARG A 89 -14.88 -7.52 3.00
N LEU A 90 -14.14 -7.76 4.09
CA LEU A 90 -13.47 -6.69 4.85
C LEU A 90 -12.44 -5.96 3.99
N TYR A 91 -11.74 -6.68 3.11
CA TYR A 91 -10.79 -6.07 2.19
C TYR A 91 -11.46 -5.20 1.14
N ASP A 92 -12.56 -5.65 0.54
CA ASP A 92 -13.32 -4.85 -0.42
C ASP A 92 -13.83 -3.55 0.24
N LEU A 93 -14.37 -3.64 1.46
CA LEU A 93 -14.77 -2.47 2.25
C LEU A 93 -13.59 -1.54 2.55
N PHE A 94 -12.44 -2.10 2.94
CA PHE A 94 -11.23 -1.33 3.18
C PHE A 94 -10.81 -0.55 1.92
N ILE A 95 -10.77 -1.19 0.76
CA ILE A 95 -10.40 -0.56 -0.51
C ILE A 95 -11.39 0.54 -0.91
N GLN A 96 -12.68 0.33 -0.69
CA GLN A 96 -13.72 1.33 -0.99
C GLN A 96 -13.60 2.57 -0.11
N ASN A 97 -13.20 2.40 1.15
CA ASN A 97 -13.02 3.48 2.13
C ASN A 97 -11.69 4.24 1.99
N LEU A 98 -10.76 3.77 1.15
CA LEU A 98 -9.56 4.54 0.81
C LEU A 98 -9.91 5.67 -0.17
N GLY A 99 -9.59 6.90 0.21
CA GLY A 99 -9.90 8.11 -0.54
C GLY A 99 -10.85 9.06 0.19
N MET A 100 -11.38 10.04 -0.54
CA MET A 100 -12.40 10.97 -0.03
C MET A 100 -13.72 10.79 -0.78
N GLY A 101 -14.35 9.63 -0.60
CA GLY A 101 -15.65 9.34 -1.23
C GLY A 101 -15.56 8.96 -2.71
N ARG A 102 -16.73 8.68 -3.30
CA ARG A 102 -16.91 8.13 -4.66
C ARG A 102 -18.07 8.77 -5.42
N SER A 103 -18.61 9.90 -4.94
CA SER A 103 -19.62 10.65 -5.67
C SER A 103 -19.01 11.42 -6.85
N LEU A 104 -19.85 11.91 -7.76
CA LEU A 104 -19.38 12.72 -8.88
C LEU A 104 -18.60 13.96 -8.41
N LEU A 105 -19.07 14.61 -7.35
CA LEU A 105 -18.40 15.78 -6.78
C LEU A 105 -17.03 15.42 -6.20
N ASP A 106 -16.92 14.26 -5.54
CA ASP A 106 -15.64 13.77 -5.00
C ASP A 106 -14.62 13.59 -6.13
N TYR A 107 -15.03 12.97 -7.24
CA TYR A 107 -14.19 12.78 -8.42
C TYR A 107 -13.73 14.11 -9.03
N LEU A 108 -14.61 15.11 -9.13
CA LEU A 108 -14.27 16.44 -9.64
C LEU A 108 -13.29 17.18 -8.72
N LEU A 109 -13.40 16.96 -7.41
CA LEU A 109 -12.53 17.57 -6.40
C LEU A 109 -11.23 16.79 -6.17
N LEU A 110 -11.02 15.63 -6.79
CA LEU A 110 -9.80 14.82 -6.59
C LEU A 110 -8.51 15.61 -6.80
N PRO A 111 -8.31 16.39 -7.89
CA PRO A 111 -7.08 17.16 -8.08
C PRO A 111 -6.83 18.16 -6.94
N TRP A 112 -7.90 18.80 -6.43
CA TRP A 112 -7.84 19.73 -5.32
C TRP A 112 -7.49 19.00 -4.00
N ASN A 113 -8.25 17.94 -3.70
CA ASN A 113 -8.11 17.17 -2.47
C ASN A 113 -6.72 16.50 -2.37
N LEU A 114 -6.21 15.96 -3.47
CA LEU A 114 -4.86 15.38 -3.55
C LEU A 114 -3.76 16.40 -3.29
N SER A 115 -3.88 17.59 -3.86
CA SER A 115 -2.83 18.60 -3.78
C SER A 115 -2.83 19.37 -2.47
N LEU A 116 -3.99 19.57 -1.84
CA LEU A 116 -4.13 20.51 -0.72
C LEU A 116 -4.65 19.87 0.59
N ARG A 117 -5.33 18.72 0.53
CA ARG A 117 -5.92 18.06 1.72
C ARG A 117 -5.21 16.78 2.14
N ALA A 118 -4.34 16.23 1.30
CA ALA A 118 -3.59 15.03 1.61
C ALA A 118 -2.61 15.23 2.79
N LYS A 119 -2.45 14.19 3.62
CA LYS A 119 -1.68 14.23 4.87
C LYS A 119 -0.97 12.89 5.08
N MET A 120 0.18 12.89 5.73
CA MET A 120 0.82 11.64 6.15
C MET A 120 -0.06 10.89 7.16
N ASP A 121 -0.06 9.56 7.09
CA ASP A 121 -0.75 8.66 8.02
C ASP A 121 -2.29 8.81 8.03
N SER A 122 -2.89 9.20 6.88
CA SER A 122 -4.33 9.36 6.71
C SER A 122 -4.97 8.23 5.92
N ILE A 123 -6.17 7.79 6.32
CA ILE A 123 -7.00 6.83 5.57
C ILE A 123 -7.51 7.45 4.26
N GLU A 124 -7.74 8.77 4.25
CA GLU A 124 -8.20 9.49 3.05
C GLU A 124 -7.10 9.46 1.98
N PHE A 125 -5.98 10.13 2.23
CA PHE A 125 -4.85 10.21 1.32
C PHE A 125 -3.55 10.21 2.11
N ASP A 126 -2.90 9.05 2.17
CA ASP A 126 -1.59 8.89 2.77
C ASP A 126 -0.47 9.34 1.82
N GLY A 127 0.03 10.56 2.06
CA GLY A 127 1.10 11.17 1.29
C GLY A 127 0.93 12.69 1.14
N ILE A 128 1.98 13.37 0.66
CA ILE A 128 1.95 14.80 0.37
C ILE A 128 2.46 15.01 -1.04
N LEU A 129 1.57 15.43 -1.95
CA LEU A 129 1.90 15.77 -3.33
C LEU A 129 2.31 17.25 -3.48
N GLY A 130 1.62 18.11 -2.74
CA GLY A 130 1.72 19.56 -2.87
C GLY A 130 0.97 20.12 -4.07
N PRO A 131 1.01 21.46 -4.23
CA PRO A 131 0.14 22.16 -5.17
C PRO A 131 0.71 22.28 -6.59
N ILE A 132 1.93 21.77 -6.86
CA ILE A 132 2.65 22.03 -8.11
C ILE A 132 1.81 21.74 -9.35
N PHE A 133 1.25 20.53 -9.46
CA PHE A 133 0.48 20.15 -10.65
C PHE A 133 -0.88 20.85 -10.71
N LEU A 134 -1.55 21.04 -9.58
CA LEU A 134 -2.81 21.77 -9.51
C LEU A 134 -2.66 23.21 -10.02
N LEU A 135 -1.56 23.87 -9.67
CA LEU A 135 -1.31 25.27 -10.03
C LEU A 135 -0.70 25.44 -11.43
N THR A 136 0.05 24.45 -11.95
CA THR A 136 0.69 24.57 -13.27
C THR A 136 -0.19 24.04 -14.40
N LEU A 137 -0.96 22.96 -14.21
CA LEU A 137 -1.75 22.33 -15.28
C LEU A 137 -2.80 23.25 -15.94
N PRO A 138 -3.46 24.21 -15.27
CA PRO A 138 -4.40 25.13 -15.93
C PRO A 138 -3.75 25.96 -17.05
N PHE A 139 -2.44 26.23 -16.97
CA PHE A 139 -1.69 26.92 -18.02
C PHE A 139 -1.56 26.09 -19.30
N LEU A 140 -1.91 24.79 -19.26
CA LEU A 140 -2.01 24.01 -20.47
C LEU A 140 -3.12 24.55 -21.39
N ALA A 141 -4.29 24.89 -20.85
CA ALA A 141 -5.45 25.27 -21.65
C ALA A 141 -5.22 26.46 -22.59
N ALA A 142 -4.27 27.34 -22.25
CA ALA A 142 -3.91 28.50 -23.07
C ALA A 142 -2.91 28.16 -24.20
N LEU A 143 -2.45 26.92 -24.30
CA LEU A 143 -1.61 26.44 -25.40
C LEU A 143 -2.48 25.81 -26.49
N ARG A 144 -2.55 26.50 -27.63
CA ARG A 144 -3.45 26.16 -28.75
C ARG A 144 -3.06 24.91 -29.54
N ARG A 145 -1.79 24.50 -29.49
CA ARG A 145 -1.26 23.35 -30.27
C ARG A 145 -0.29 22.55 -29.42
N TRP A 146 -0.54 21.24 -29.38
CA TRP A 146 0.24 20.28 -28.63
C TRP A 146 1.02 19.37 -29.55
N GLU A 147 2.32 19.24 -29.29
CA GLU A 147 3.13 18.24 -29.96
C GLU A 147 2.62 16.83 -29.62
N THR A 148 2.74 15.90 -30.57
CA THR A 148 2.29 14.51 -30.41
C THR A 148 2.84 13.85 -29.14
N PRO A 149 4.14 13.98 -28.78
CA PRO A 149 4.64 13.38 -27.54
C PRO A 149 3.91 13.88 -26.29
N LEU A 150 3.65 15.19 -26.20
CA LEU A 150 2.94 15.77 -25.05
C LEU A 150 1.48 15.30 -24.98
N ARG A 151 0.79 15.15 -26.12
CA ARG A 151 -0.56 14.57 -26.16
C ARG A 151 -0.57 13.13 -25.67
N MET A 152 0.41 12.32 -26.04
CA MET A 152 0.53 10.93 -25.58
C MET A 152 0.80 10.87 -24.07
N ILE A 153 1.66 11.74 -23.55
CA ILE A 153 1.92 11.86 -22.11
C ILE A 153 0.64 12.24 -21.34
N LEU A 154 -0.09 13.24 -21.82
CA LEU A 154 -1.35 13.67 -21.20
C LEU A 154 -2.42 12.58 -21.26
N ALA A 155 -2.56 11.89 -22.39
CA ALA A 155 -3.49 10.77 -22.51
C ALA A 155 -3.14 9.63 -21.53
N TYR A 156 -1.86 9.26 -21.45
CA TYR A 156 -1.39 8.26 -20.48
C TYR A 156 -1.65 8.70 -19.04
N ALA A 157 -1.36 9.97 -18.71
CA ALA A 157 -1.57 10.51 -17.38
C ALA A 157 -3.04 10.51 -16.98
N LEU A 158 -3.93 10.93 -17.89
CA LEU A 158 -5.37 10.93 -17.66
C LEU A 158 -5.92 9.51 -17.49
N LEU A 159 -5.57 8.58 -18.37
CA LEU A 159 -6.05 7.20 -18.29
C LEU A 159 -5.58 6.52 -17.00
N THR A 160 -4.33 6.72 -16.62
CA THR A 160 -3.79 6.19 -15.36
C THR A 160 -4.44 6.86 -14.15
N PHE A 161 -4.69 8.17 -14.21
CA PHE A 161 -5.37 8.91 -13.14
C PHE A 161 -6.83 8.43 -12.95
N PHE A 162 -7.58 8.24 -14.04
CA PHE A 162 -8.95 7.72 -13.95
C PHE A 162 -8.99 6.28 -13.46
N PHE A 163 -8.08 5.44 -13.94
CA PHE A 163 -7.95 4.08 -13.42
C PHE A 163 -7.63 4.08 -11.92
N TRP A 164 -6.66 4.91 -11.50
CA TRP A 164 -6.33 5.09 -10.09
C TRP A 164 -7.54 5.57 -9.27
N ALA A 165 -8.27 6.58 -9.77
CA ALA A 165 -9.45 7.14 -9.12
C ALA A 165 -10.56 6.10 -8.92
N SER A 166 -10.71 5.16 -9.85
CA SER A 166 -11.66 4.04 -9.76
C SER A 166 -11.16 2.88 -8.88
N SER A 167 -9.87 2.85 -8.53
CA SER A 167 -9.23 1.80 -7.74
C SER A 167 -9.07 2.22 -6.27
N ALA A 168 -8.11 1.62 -5.55
CA ALA A 168 -7.68 2.10 -4.24
C ALA A 168 -6.99 3.47 -4.39
N GLN A 169 -7.62 4.53 -3.87
CA GLN A 169 -7.17 5.92 -4.03
C GLN A 169 -5.95 6.28 -3.15
N GLN A 170 -4.91 5.45 -3.16
CA GLN A 170 -3.67 5.71 -2.42
C GLN A 170 -2.69 6.53 -3.25
N ILE A 171 -2.18 7.64 -2.71
CA ILE A 171 -1.30 8.56 -3.44
C ILE A 171 -0.05 7.86 -4.00
N ARG A 172 0.53 6.92 -3.24
CA ARG A 172 1.72 6.18 -3.68
C ARG A 172 1.54 5.42 -5.00
N TYR A 173 0.31 5.17 -5.44
CA TYR A 173 0.02 4.52 -6.72
C TYR A 173 0.10 5.49 -7.90
N LEU A 174 0.11 6.81 -7.63
CA LEU A 174 0.32 7.87 -8.61
C LEU A 174 1.80 8.22 -8.82
N ILE A 175 2.73 7.69 -8.02
CA ILE A 175 4.18 7.99 -8.14
C ILE A 175 4.70 7.82 -9.58
N PRO A 176 4.33 6.77 -10.34
CA PRO A 176 4.76 6.64 -11.74
C PRO A 176 4.31 7.78 -12.66
N LEU A 177 3.27 8.55 -12.29
CA LEU A 177 2.81 9.72 -13.03
C LEU A 177 3.59 11.00 -12.74
N PHE A 178 4.23 11.11 -11.58
CA PHE A 178 4.88 12.37 -11.19
C PHE A 178 6.01 12.80 -12.15
N PRO A 179 6.88 11.91 -12.66
CA PRO A 179 7.88 12.29 -13.66
C PRO A 179 7.23 12.82 -14.96
N LEU A 180 6.12 12.21 -15.38
CA LEU A 180 5.39 12.64 -16.58
C LEU A 180 4.75 14.01 -16.39
N LEU A 181 4.11 14.24 -15.25
CA LEU A 181 3.54 15.55 -14.91
C LEU A 181 4.62 16.62 -14.71
N ALA A 182 5.82 16.24 -14.27
CA ALA A 182 6.98 17.13 -14.21
C ALA A 182 7.46 17.52 -15.61
N LEU A 183 7.50 16.60 -16.57
CA LEU A 183 7.77 16.92 -17.99
C LEU A 183 6.73 17.88 -18.56
N VAL A 184 5.45 17.65 -18.26
CA VAL A 184 4.36 18.55 -18.64
C VAL A 184 4.58 19.95 -18.05
N THR A 185 4.94 20.04 -16.77
CA THR A 185 5.26 21.31 -16.11
C THR A 185 6.45 22.02 -16.75
N GLY A 186 7.50 21.26 -17.11
CA GLY A 186 8.66 21.79 -17.84
C GLY A 186 8.28 22.33 -19.22
N ALA A 187 7.44 21.62 -19.97
CA ALA A 187 6.96 22.08 -21.27
C ALA A 187 6.14 23.38 -21.17
N ILE A 188 5.32 23.51 -20.12
CA ILE A 188 4.60 24.76 -19.82
C ILE A 188 5.61 25.89 -19.59
N LEU A 189 6.59 25.72 -18.70
CA LEU A 189 7.61 26.72 -18.41
C LEU A 189 8.36 27.17 -19.68
N THR A 190 8.81 26.22 -20.50
CA THR A 190 9.52 26.52 -21.76
C THR A 190 8.66 27.36 -22.71
N ARG A 191 7.36 27.06 -22.80
CA ARG A 191 6.45 27.77 -23.70
C ARG A 191 6.12 29.19 -23.24
N TYR A 192 6.05 29.40 -21.93
CA TYR A 192 5.81 30.72 -21.34
C TYR A 192 7.07 31.55 -21.15
N ARG A 193 8.28 31.02 -21.44
CA ARG A 193 9.57 31.72 -21.29
C ARG A 193 9.60 33.11 -21.94
N ILE A 194 8.92 33.30 -23.07
CA ILE A 194 8.84 34.58 -23.78
C ILE A 194 7.90 35.61 -23.11
N ARG A 195 7.09 35.20 -22.14
CA ARG A 195 6.12 36.05 -21.41
C ARG A 195 6.61 36.28 -19.98
N ASN A 196 7.53 37.22 -19.80
CA ASN A 196 8.27 37.45 -18.56
C ASN A 196 7.41 37.46 -17.28
N LYS A 197 6.25 38.11 -17.27
CA LYS A 197 5.35 38.16 -16.09
C LYS A 197 4.77 36.78 -15.74
N ILE A 198 4.25 36.05 -16.72
CA ILE A 198 3.66 34.71 -16.51
C ILE A 198 4.76 33.70 -16.19
N PHE A 199 5.90 33.80 -16.87
CA PHE A 199 7.05 32.96 -16.58
C PHE A 199 7.55 33.15 -15.15
N GLY A 200 7.68 34.40 -14.69
CA GLY A 200 8.04 34.72 -13.31
C GLY A 200 7.03 34.14 -12.30
N LEU A 201 5.72 34.28 -12.55
CA LEU A 201 4.68 33.67 -11.74
C LEU A 201 4.84 32.13 -11.67
N LEU A 202 5.02 31.47 -12.82
CA LEU A 202 5.19 30.02 -12.88
C LEU A 202 6.45 29.56 -12.14
N LEU A 203 7.56 30.31 -12.24
CA LEU A 203 8.77 30.03 -11.48
C LEU A 203 8.52 30.17 -9.98
N CYS A 204 7.81 31.21 -9.52
CA CYS A 204 7.43 31.36 -8.12
C CYS A 204 6.53 30.21 -7.65
N ILE A 205 5.56 29.77 -8.45
CA ILE A 205 4.70 28.61 -8.15
C ILE A 205 5.53 27.34 -7.97
N VAL A 206 6.45 27.06 -8.91
CA VAL A 206 7.30 25.87 -8.86
C VAL A 206 8.25 25.94 -7.68
N ALA A 207 8.95 27.07 -7.49
CA ALA A 207 9.87 27.27 -6.37
C ALA A 207 9.15 27.14 -5.02
N GLY A 208 7.99 27.77 -4.86
CA GLY A 208 7.16 27.67 -3.65
C GLY A 208 6.67 26.24 -3.40
N SER A 209 6.25 25.52 -4.43
CA SER A 209 5.83 24.11 -4.31
C SER A 209 7.00 23.19 -3.95
N LEU A 210 8.18 23.42 -4.51
CA LEU A 210 9.40 22.69 -4.15
C LEU A 210 9.84 22.99 -2.73
N ALA A 211 9.76 24.25 -2.27
CA ALA A 211 10.03 24.62 -0.89
C ALA A 211 9.04 23.97 0.08
N PHE A 212 7.75 23.92 -0.27
CA PHE A 212 6.72 23.22 0.50
C PHE A 212 7.03 21.72 0.64
N ASN A 213 7.29 21.03 -0.46
CA ASN A 213 7.66 19.61 -0.43
C ASN A 213 8.99 19.38 0.31
N GLY A 214 9.98 20.25 0.08
CA GLY A 214 11.27 20.23 0.77
C GLY A 214 11.14 20.39 2.28
N TYR A 215 10.25 21.27 2.76
CA TYR A 215 9.93 21.41 4.17
C TYR A 215 9.37 20.12 4.78
N HIS A 216 8.41 19.47 4.10
CA HIS A 216 7.84 18.21 4.58
C HIS A 216 8.87 17.07 4.59
N ILE A 217 9.68 16.96 3.54
CA ILE A 217 10.78 15.99 3.46
C ILE A 217 11.79 16.24 4.58
N ALA A 218 12.23 17.49 4.77
CA ALA A 218 13.18 17.85 5.82
C ALA A 218 12.62 17.56 7.22
N ARG A 219 11.35 17.89 7.49
CA ARG A 219 10.69 17.53 8.76
C ARG A 219 10.66 16.03 8.98
N GLY A 220 10.32 15.24 7.96
CA GLY A 220 10.33 13.78 8.05
C GLY A 220 11.74 13.24 8.33
N PHE A 221 12.74 13.76 7.61
CA PHE A 221 14.14 13.38 7.77
C PHE A 221 14.66 13.71 9.17
N ILE A 222 14.39 14.91 9.69
CA ILE A 222 14.77 15.32 11.05
C ILE A 222 14.05 14.48 12.11
N LYS A 223 12.74 14.19 11.91
CA LYS A 223 11.96 13.36 12.85
C LYS A 223 12.52 11.93 12.95
N ILE A 224 12.92 11.34 11.82
CA ILE A 224 13.48 9.99 11.79
C ILE A 224 14.95 9.99 12.24
N ASP A 225 15.69 11.08 12.02
CA ASP A 225 17.13 11.19 12.31
C ASP A 225 17.94 9.97 11.81
N PRO A 226 17.89 9.63 10.51
CA PRO A 226 18.51 8.41 10.00
C PRO A 226 20.03 8.51 9.85
N LEU A 227 20.60 9.72 9.91
CA LEU A 227 22.03 9.92 9.66
C LEU A 227 22.88 9.24 10.73
N ARG A 228 22.50 9.35 12.00
CA ARG A 228 23.28 8.78 13.11
C ARG A 228 23.46 7.27 12.97
N VAL A 229 22.39 6.55 12.60
CA VAL A 229 22.48 5.10 12.35
C VAL A 229 23.23 4.80 11.05
N ALA A 230 23.04 5.62 10.00
CA ALA A 230 23.69 5.41 8.70
C ALA A 230 25.22 5.58 8.78
N VAL A 231 25.73 6.51 9.58
CA VAL A 231 27.17 6.73 9.78
C VAL A 231 27.76 5.93 10.96
N GLY A 232 26.97 5.07 11.60
CA GLY A 232 27.42 4.20 12.69
C GLY A 232 27.56 4.87 14.07
N LEU A 233 27.09 6.11 14.23
CA LEU A 233 27.04 6.82 15.52
C LEU A 233 25.89 6.33 16.43
N GLU A 234 24.93 5.60 15.87
CA GLU A 234 23.83 4.97 16.59
C GLU A 234 23.74 3.48 16.19
N SER A 235 23.58 2.59 17.16
CA SER A 235 23.40 1.16 16.87
C SER A 235 22.01 0.88 16.27
N ARG A 236 21.91 -0.16 15.43
CA ARG A 236 20.64 -0.64 14.88
C ARG A 236 19.58 -0.87 15.97
N ASP A 237 19.97 -1.46 17.10
CA ASP A 237 19.06 -1.76 18.21
C ASP A 237 18.49 -0.49 18.84
N HIS A 238 19.31 0.55 19.01
CA HIS A 238 18.86 1.83 19.55
C HIS A 238 17.91 2.54 18.56
N PHE A 239 18.28 2.58 17.28
CA PHE A 239 17.48 3.17 16.22
C PHE A 239 16.09 2.53 16.11
N LEU A 240 16.02 1.20 16.09
CA LEU A 240 14.75 0.49 16.03
C LEU A 240 13.94 0.65 17.31
N SER A 241 14.58 0.71 18.48
CA SER A 241 13.87 0.90 19.77
C SER A 241 13.16 2.25 19.84
N ARG A 242 13.75 3.33 19.28
CA ARG A 242 13.11 4.66 19.27
C ARG A 242 12.12 4.85 18.12
N THR A 243 12.29 4.13 17.00
CA THR A 243 11.48 4.32 15.79
C THR A 243 10.27 3.39 15.76
N LEU A 244 10.39 2.20 16.32
CA LEU A 244 9.35 1.17 16.33
C LEU A 244 8.97 0.85 17.78
N PRO A 245 7.84 1.37 18.28
CA PRO A 245 7.38 1.09 19.64
C PRO A 245 7.38 -0.40 20.06
N PRO A 246 6.93 -1.37 19.22
CA PRO A 246 6.93 -2.77 19.62
C PRO A 246 8.32 -3.45 19.59
N TYR A 247 9.37 -2.81 19.04
CA TYR A 247 10.67 -3.46 18.82
C TYR A 247 11.29 -4.04 20.09
N THR A 248 11.13 -3.36 21.21
CA THR A 248 11.66 -3.80 22.50
C THR A 248 11.05 -5.13 22.97
N MET A 249 9.79 -5.40 22.63
CA MET A 249 9.14 -6.69 22.88
C MET A 249 9.70 -7.78 21.97
N TYR A 250 9.88 -7.49 20.67
CA TYR A 250 10.54 -8.43 19.74
C TYR A 250 11.96 -8.77 20.20
N ARG A 251 12.74 -7.78 20.66
CA ARG A 251 14.08 -7.99 21.20
C ARG A 251 14.05 -8.86 22.46
N PHE A 252 13.08 -8.68 23.35
CA PHE A 252 12.91 -9.54 24.52
C PHE A 252 12.56 -10.97 24.11
N VAL A 253 11.58 -11.13 23.22
CA VAL A 253 11.22 -12.43 22.63
C VAL A 253 12.46 -13.11 22.11
N ASN A 254 13.28 -12.39 21.33
CA ASN A 254 14.52 -12.83 20.69
C ASN A 254 15.68 -13.19 21.64
N ARG A 255 15.60 -12.85 22.92
CA ARG A 255 16.66 -13.17 23.90
C ARG A 255 16.18 -14.13 24.99
N ALA A 256 14.93 -14.00 25.44
CA ALA A 256 14.45 -14.66 26.65
C ALA A 256 13.60 -15.92 26.39
N LEU A 257 12.89 -15.99 25.26
CA LEU A 257 12.06 -17.16 24.95
C LEU A 257 12.88 -18.32 24.37
N PRO A 258 12.50 -19.58 24.64
CA PRO A 258 13.20 -20.75 24.13
C PRO A 258 13.03 -20.89 22.60
N PRO A 259 13.93 -21.63 21.91
CA PRO A 259 13.91 -21.73 20.44
C PRO A 259 12.65 -22.39 19.85
N ASP A 260 11.97 -23.23 20.61
CA ASP A 260 10.72 -23.91 20.26
C ASP A 260 9.47 -23.05 20.56
N ALA A 261 9.64 -21.82 21.03
CA ALA A 261 8.53 -20.91 21.27
C ALA A 261 7.86 -20.50 19.94
N ARG A 262 6.56 -20.78 19.83
CA ARG A 262 5.69 -20.33 18.74
C ARG A 262 4.76 -19.25 19.23
N ILE A 263 4.90 -18.04 18.68
CA ILE A 263 4.23 -16.84 19.16
C ILE A 263 3.14 -16.40 18.19
N PHE A 264 1.92 -16.23 18.69
CA PHE A 264 0.86 -15.56 17.95
C PHE A 264 0.93 -14.05 18.20
N LEU A 265 1.22 -13.29 17.15
CA LEU A 265 1.27 -11.84 17.12
C LEU A 265 -0.10 -11.26 16.81
N ILE A 266 -0.61 -10.35 17.64
CA ILE A 266 -1.92 -9.70 17.47
C ILE A 266 -1.76 -8.18 17.61
N TYR A 267 -2.06 -7.43 16.54
CA TYR A 267 -1.82 -5.98 16.46
C TYR A 267 -0.37 -5.56 16.72
N MET A 268 0.58 -6.39 16.28
CA MET A 268 2.02 -6.15 16.41
C MET A 268 2.67 -5.65 15.12
N LYS A 269 1.87 -5.11 14.18
CA LYS A 269 2.27 -4.55 12.88
C LYS A 269 2.87 -5.57 11.92
N ASN A 270 2.65 -6.86 12.15
CA ASN A 270 3.20 -7.97 11.35
C ASN A 270 4.72 -7.90 11.12
N TYR A 271 5.50 -7.41 12.08
CA TYR A 271 6.96 -7.36 11.99
C TYR A 271 7.63 -8.73 12.23
N THR A 272 7.14 -9.78 11.57
CA THR A 272 7.67 -11.15 11.68
C THR A 272 9.15 -11.24 11.32
N PHE A 273 9.64 -10.39 10.41
CA PHE A 273 11.06 -10.29 10.05
C PHE A 273 11.97 -9.78 11.19
N LEU A 274 11.40 -9.22 12.26
CA LEU A 274 12.13 -8.84 13.48
C LEU A 274 12.05 -9.92 14.57
N CYS A 275 11.31 -11.00 14.35
CA CYS A 275 11.14 -12.11 15.28
C CYS A 275 12.03 -13.29 14.87
N ASN A 276 12.96 -13.68 15.75
CA ASN A 276 13.88 -14.80 15.52
C ASN A 276 13.29 -16.15 15.99
N ARG A 277 11.98 -16.20 16.20
CA ARG A 277 11.19 -17.35 16.69
C ARG A 277 10.12 -17.64 15.65
N ASP A 278 9.46 -18.77 15.77
CA ASP A 278 8.29 -19.03 14.95
C ASP A 278 7.16 -18.07 15.35
N CYS A 279 7.02 -16.99 14.60
CA CYS A 279 6.05 -15.93 14.82
C CYS A 279 4.99 -15.99 13.71
N TYR A 280 3.74 -16.22 14.12
CA TYR A 280 2.58 -16.14 13.24
C TYR A 280 1.85 -14.82 13.47
N ALA A 281 1.39 -14.20 12.38
CA ALA A 281 0.55 -13.03 12.43
C ALA A 281 -0.46 -13.10 11.28
N ASP A 282 -1.70 -12.67 11.53
CA ASP A 282 -2.72 -12.67 10.49
C ASP A 282 -2.38 -11.67 9.38
N ALA A 283 -2.55 -12.10 8.13
CA ALA A 283 -2.32 -11.24 6.99
C ALA A 283 -3.37 -10.12 6.94
N MET A 284 -2.90 -8.87 6.91
CA MET A 284 -3.70 -7.63 6.80
C MET A 284 -4.58 -7.30 8.02
N PHE A 285 -5.44 -8.22 8.45
CA PHE A 285 -6.36 -8.04 9.58
C PHE A 285 -5.84 -8.81 10.81
N GLU A 286 -4.95 -8.17 11.59
CA GLU A 286 -4.07 -8.80 12.59
C GLU A 286 -4.72 -9.55 13.77
N ALA A 287 -6.05 -9.62 13.87
CA ALA A 287 -6.77 -10.34 14.93
C ALA A 287 -7.79 -11.36 14.41
N HIS A 288 -7.84 -11.60 13.09
CA HIS A 288 -8.87 -12.43 12.46
C HIS A 288 -8.93 -13.85 13.03
N THR A 289 -7.79 -14.51 13.18
CA THR A 289 -7.72 -15.87 13.72
C THR A 289 -8.19 -15.92 15.17
N LEU A 290 -7.79 -14.95 16.00
CA LEU A 290 -8.24 -14.88 17.39
C LEU A 290 -9.75 -14.62 17.46
N GLN A 291 -10.24 -13.65 16.71
CA GLN A 291 -11.67 -13.31 16.70
C GLN A 291 -12.52 -14.50 16.26
N LYS A 292 -12.08 -15.25 15.24
CA LYS A 292 -12.75 -16.46 14.81
C LYS A 292 -12.83 -17.51 15.92
N ILE A 293 -11.73 -17.75 16.63
CA ILE A 293 -11.70 -18.67 17.77
C ILE A 293 -12.65 -18.20 18.88
N LEU A 294 -12.63 -16.91 19.22
CA LEU A 294 -13.51 -16.36 20.26
C LEU A 294 -14.99 -16.40 19.88
N ARG A 295 -15.31 -16.30 18.58
CA ARG A 295 -16.69 -16.38 18.07
C ARG A 295 -17.22 -17.81 18.02
N GLU A 296 -16.37 -18.77 17.66
CA GLU A 296 -16.75 -20.18 17.51
C GLU A 296 -16.78 -20.94 18.84
N GLU A 297 -15.97 -20.52 19.82
CA GLU A 297 -15.83 -21.23 21.09
C GLU A 297 -16.63 -20.57 22.23
N ALA A 298 -17.31 -21.39 23.02
CA ALA A 298 -18.17 -20.91 24.11
C ALA A 298 -17.48 -20.85 25.49
N SER A 299 -16.22 -21.29 25.62
CA SER A 299 -15.55 -21.32 26.93
C SER A 299 -14.03 -21.10 26.86
N PRO A 300 -13.43 -20.55 27.93
CA PRO A 300 -11.97 -20.40 28.09
C PRO A 300 -11.15 -21.67 27.77
N ASP A 301 -11.62 -22.83 28.21
CA ASP A 301 -10.98 -24.13 27.94
C ASP A 301 -10.88 -24.45 26.45
N ARG A 302 -11.96 -24.18 25.72
CA ARG A 302 -12.01 -24.48 24.29
C ARG A 302 -11.14 -23.54 23.48
N VAL A 303 -11.12 -22.24 23.84
CA VAL A 303 -10.18 -21.25 23.28
C VAL A 303 -8.72 -21.71 23.48
N ARG A 304 -8.36 -22.12 24.70
CA ARG A 304 -7.04 -22.68 25.02
C ARG A 304 -6.71 -23.89 24.15
N ASN A 305 -7.61 -24.87 24.10
CA ASN A 305 -7.39 -26.11 23.35
C ASN A 305 -7.21 -25.83 21.86
N ARG A 306 -7.97 -24.87 21.31
CA ARG A 306 -7.85 -24.46 19.90
C ARG A 306 -6.48 -23.82 19.62
N LEU A 307 -6.02 -22.91 20.47
CA LEU A 307 -4.70 -22.28 20.35
C LEU A 307 -3.54 -23.28 20.54
N LYS A 308 -3.66 -24.23 21.48
CA LYS A 308 -2.68 -25.31 21.67
C LYS A 308 -2.65 -26.27 20.50
N THR A 309 -3.81 -26.64 19.95
CA THR A 309 -3.90 -27.51 18.76
C THR A 309 -3.29 -26.82 17.54
N ALA A 310 -3.45 -25.50 17.42
CA ALA A 310 -2.77 -24.70 16.41
C ALA A 310 -1.24 -24.59 16.65
N GLY A 311 -0.73 -25.06 17.79
CA GLY A 311 0.69 -25.12 18.13
C GLY A 311 1.25 -23.87 18.79
N PHE A 312 0.42 -22.90 19.18
CA PHE A 312 0.90 -21.68 19.84
C PHE A 312 1.32 -21.96 21.28
N THR A 313 2.43 -21.35 21.70
CA THR A 313 2.91 -21.41 23.09
C THR A 313 2.85 -20.04 23.78
N HIS A 314 2.88 -18.95 23.01
CA HIS A 314 2.82 -17.58 23.51
C HIS A 314 1.89 -16.71 22.69
N LEU A 315 1.30 -15.70 23.33
CA LEU A 315 0.59 -14.61 22.67
C LEU A 315 1.34 -13.31 22.96
N LEU A 316 1.61 -12.53 21.92
CA LEU A 316 2.19 -11.19 22.00
C LEU A 316 1.24 -10.22 21.31
N TYR A 317 0.69 -9.28 22.08
CA TYR A 317 -0.34 -8.39 21.56
C TYR A 317 -0.24 -6.96 22.07
N ASP A 318 -0.81 -6.04 21.30
CA ASP A 318 -1.09 -4.67 21.72
C ASP A 318 -2.48 -4.61 22.37
N GLU A 319 -2.52 -4.39 23.68
CA GLU A 319 -3.74 -4.37 24.48
C GLU A 319 -4.69 -3.23 24.08
N PHE A 320 -4.16 -2.09 23.63
CA PHE A 320 -4.99 -0.96 23.22
C PHE A 320 -5.83 -1.31 22.00
N TYR A 321 -5.23 -1.97 21.00
CA TYR A 321 -5.96 -2.40 19.81
C TYR A 321 -6.78 -3.67 20.03
N LEU A 322 -6.36 -4.57 20.94
CA LEU A 322 -7.10 -5.80 21.18
C LEU A 322 -8.31 -5.62 22.11
N LEU A 323 -8.20 -4.80 23.16
CA LEU A 323 -9.22 -4.66 24.19
C LEU A 323 -9.78 -3.24 24.33
N GLY A 324 -9.06 -2.23 23.84
CA GLY A 324 -9.48 -0.83 23.91
C GLY A 324 -10.60 -0.45 22.94
N GLU A 325 -10.81 0.86 22.79
CA GLU A 325 -11.79 1.49 21.90
C GLU A 325 -11.69 1.04 20.44
N PRO A 326 -10.48 0.91 19.81
CA PRO A 326 -10.39 0.53 18.40
C PRO A 326 -10.62 -0.96 18.13
N SER A 327 -10.84 -1.77 19.17
CA SER A 327 -10.94 -3.22 19.04
C SER A 327 -12.19 -3.63 18.26
N PRO A 328 -12.07 -4.57 17.30
CA PRO A 328 -13.22 -5.15 16.61
C PRO A 328 -13.91 -6.24 17.42
N LEU A 329 -13.41 -6.59 18.61
CA LEU A 329 -14.04 -7.60 19.47
C LEU A 329 -15.31 -7.04 20.12
N SER A 330 -16.38 -7.83 20.09
CA SER A 330 -17.61 -7.61 20.86
C SER A 330 -17.34 -7.64 22.37
N ALA A 331 -18.29 -7.13 23.16
CA ALA A 331 -18.18 -7.15 24.61
C ALA A 331 -18.05 -8.60 25.14
N GLU A 332 -18.79 -9.52 24.55
CA GLU A 332 -18.77 -10.95 24.87
C GLU A 332 -17.42 -11.58 24.51
N GLU A 333 -16.89 -11.30 23.31
CA GLU A 333 -15.56 -11.78 22.89
C GLU A 333 -14.45 -11.24 23.81
N LYS A 334 -14.54 -9.97 24.24
CA LYS A 334 -13.59 -9.38 25.21
C LYS A 334 -13.68 -10.06 26.57
N GLN A 335 -14.88 -10.29 27.07
CA GLN A 335 -15.09 -11.00 28.34
C GLN A 335 -14.54 -12.43 28.29
N LEU A 336 -14.81 -13.16 27.19
CA LEU A 336 -14.29 -14.50 26.97
C LEU A 336 -12.76 -14.51 26.90
N PHE A 337 -12.15 -13.57 26.16
CA PHE A 337 -10.69 -13.44 26.09
C PHE A 337 -10.07 -13.16 27.45
N LEU A 338 -10.66 -12.26 28.25
CA LEU A 338 -10.17 -11.95 29.60
C LEU A 338 -10.31 -13.15 30.55
N ALA A 339 -11.41 -13.89 30.49
CA ALA A 339 -11.59 -15.12 31.26
C ALA A 339 -10.54 -16.18 30.87
N PHE A 340 -10.32 -16.37 29.56
CA PHE A 340 -9.26 -17.22 29.02
C PHE A 340 -7.86 -16.79 29.48
N GLN A 341 -7.56 -15.50 29.42
CA GLN A 341 -6.29 -14.92 29.90
C GLN A 341 -6.08 -15.23 31.37
N ASN A 342 -7.07 -14.99 32.21
CA ASN A 342 -6.96 -15.18 33.66
C ASN A 342 -6.77 -16.65 34.05
N SER A 343 -7.42 -17.58 33.34
CA SER A 343 -7.36 -19.01 33.67
C SER A 343 -6.17 -19.75 33.04
N TYR A 344 -5.73 -19.36 31.85
CA TYR A 344 -4.82 -20.18 31.03
C TYR A 344 -3.57 -19.46 30.52
N MET A 345 -3.37 -18.20 30.91
CA MET A 345 -2.19 -17.45 30.50
C MET A 345 -1.36 -16.97 31.68
N ARG A 346 -0.05 -17.26 31.64
CA ARG A 346 0.92 -16.69 32.57
C ARG A 346 1.55 -15.45 31.97
N ASN A 347 1.54 -14.34 32.70
CA ASN A 347 2.25 -13.15 32.25
C ASN A 347 3.77 -13.40 32.21
N VAL A 348 4.40 -13.05 31.09
CA VAL A 348 5.87 -13.15 30.90
C VAL A 348 6.50 -11.77 30.91
N ARG A 349 5.90 -10.81 30.20
CA ARG A 349 6.38 -9.42 30.13
C ARG A 349 5.24 -8.47 29.80
N GLN A 350 5.31 -7.26 30.35
CA GLN A 350 4.44 -6.15 30.01
C GLN A 350 5.29 -4.89 29.79
N GLN A 351 4.95 -4.10 28.77
CA GLN A 351 5.62 -2.84 28.50
C GLN A 351 4.66 -1.89 27.76
N GLY A 352 4.24 -0.80 28.41
CA GLY A 352 3.22 0.10 27.85
C GLY A 352 1.92 -0.65 27.59
N PHE A 353 1.42 -0.63 26.35
CA PHE A 353 0.26 -1.42 25.91
C PHE A 353 0.61 -2.83 25.45
N TYR A 354 1.90 -3.18 25.32
CA TYR A 354 2.29 -4.50 24.84
C TYR A 354 2.27 -5.54 25.95
N ARG A 355 1.75 -6.71 25.62
CA ARG A 355 1.55 -7.83 26.54
C ARG A 355 2.13 -9.10 25.93
N LEU A 356 3.01 -9.78 26.66
CA LEU A 356 3.50 -11.11 26.33
C LEU A 356 3.03 -12.11 27.38
N TYR A 357 2.29 -13.11 26.93
CA TYR A 357 1.74 -14.18 27.76
C TYR A 357 2.18 -15.54 27.25
N ARG A 358 2.36 -16.49 28.18
CA ARG A 358 2.62 -17.90 27.90
C ARG A 358 1.35 -18.71 28.18
N LEU A 359 1.00 -19.61 27.28
CA LEU A 359 -0.11 -20.56 27.46
C LEU A 359 0.28 -21.66 28.45
N ILE A 360 -0.61 -21.96 29.40
CA ILE A 360 -0.44 -23.00 30.44
C ILE A 360 -1.19 -24.27 30.05
#